data_AF-M0IV46-F1
#
_entry.id   AF-M0IV46-F1
#
_cell.length_a   1.000
_cell.length_b   1.000
_cell.length_c   1.000
_cell.angle_alpha   90.00
_cell.angle_beta   90.00
_cell.angle_gamma   90.00
#
_symmetry.space_group_name_H-M   'P 1'
#
loop_
_entity.id
_entity.type
_entity.pdbx_description
1 polymer ?
#
loop_
_entity_poly.entity_id
_entity_poly.type
_entity_poly.pdbx_seq_one_letter_code
_entity_poly.pdbx_strand_id
1 'polypeptide(L)'
;MNVFGADSGTSGLVEGAEQSTEDEIATTITNNAVDVLVDTSSADVSVKGPNDTSVDANTLFPANPGASNGADPGTEGTYDNVSHEYVSLVANDVTIVFGEENGLPPNSTLGYNGLFEFIPNSDNSATFDVTFGGSNGGDVLTKVDEKSVSDGAVVSISSSTSSNAKVATETSGKNEDLDISISSSN
;
A
#
# COMPACT_ATOMS: atom_id res chain seq x y z
N MET A 1 -6.16 16.29 2.14
CA MET A 1 -4.81 16.24 2.74
C MET A 1 -4.75 14.94 3.52
N ASN A 2 -4.07 13.92 3.00
CA ASN A 2 -3.65 12.78 3.80
C ASN A 2 -2.49 13.27 4.67
N VAL A 3 -2.66 13.24 5.98
CA VAL A 3 -1.65 13.72 6.94
C VAL A 3 -1.40 12.62 7.94
N PHE A 4 -0.86 11.49 7.48
CA PHE A 4 -0.37 10.42 8.37
C PHE A 4 1.12 10.11 8.15
N GLY A 5 1.77 10.66 7.12
CA GLY A 5 3.22 10.55 6.90
C GLY A 5 4.08 11.60 7.60
N ALA A 6 3.84 11.85 8.89
CA ALA A 6 4.66 12.80 9.63
C ALA A 6 4.80 12.43 11.11
N ASP A 7 5.56 11.38 11.42
CA ASP A 7 6.32 11.42 12.67
C ASP A 7 7.62 12.21 12.41
N SER A 8 7.62 13.47 12.86
CA SER A 8 8.77 14.38 13.00
C SER A 8 9.56 14.86 11.77
N GLY A 9 9.36 14.31 10.56
CA GLY A 9 10.06 14.71 9.33
C GLY A 9 9.20 15.46 8.29
N THR A 10 9.82 16.26 7.41
CA THR A 10 9.16 16.88 6.24
C THR A 10 9.11 15.96 5.02
N SER A 11 9.49 14.69 5.17
CA SER A 11 9.72 13.74 4.08
C SER A 11 8.49 12.94 3.68
N GLY A 12 7.37 12.99 4.42
CA GLY A 12 6.15 12.24 4.07
C GLY A 12 6.22 10.73 4.36
N LEU A 13 7.32 10.25 4.95
CA LEU A 13 7.56 8.84 5.24
C LEU A 13 7.55 8.60 6.75
N VAL A 14 7.01 7.45 7.16
CA VAL A 14 7.13 6.95 8.53
C VAL A 14 8.20 5.86 8.50
N GLU A 15 9.45 6.24 8.78
CA GLU A 15 10.60 5.36 8.74
C GLU A 15 11.20 5.18 10.14
N GLY A 16 11.40 3.93 10.56
CA GLY A 16 12.07 3.60 11.82
C GLY A 16 11.42 4.24 13.06
N ALA A 17 10.10 4.42 13.03
CA ALA A 17 9.34 4.97 14.14
C ALA A 17 9.41 4.04 15.36
N GLU A 18 9.39 4.63 16.56
CA GLU A 18 9.30 3.85 17.79
C GLU A 18 7.91 3.21 17.90
N GLN A 19 7.81 2.05 18.55
CA GLN A 19 6.59 1.27 18.75
C GLN A 19 5.37 2.14 19.12
N SER A 20 5.49 3.02 20.11
CA SER A 20 4.36 3.82 20.57
C SER A 20 3.81 4.77 19.50
N THR A 21 4.69 5.25 18.60
CA THR A 21 4.25 6.03 17.44
C THR A 21 3.51 5.13 16.47
N GLU A 22 4.08 3.97 16.12
CA GLU A 22 3.46 3.03 15.19
C GLU A 22 2.07 2.55 15.68
N ASP A 23 1.92 2.27 16.97
CA ASP A 23 0.63 2.01 17.63
C ASP A 23 -0.36 3.17 17.43
N GLU A 24 0.09 4.42 17.57
CA GLU A 24 -0.75 5.61 17.41
C GLU A 24 -1.21 5.79 15.96
N ILE A 25 -0.33 5.59 14.96
CA ILE A 25 -0.74 5.70 13.54
C ILE A 25 -1.63 4.53 13.15
N ALA A 26 -1.30 3.29 13.57
CA ALA A 26 -2.15 2.11 13.38
C ALA A 26 -3.58 2.35 13.91
N THR A 27 -3.67 2.80 15.15
CA THR A 27 -4.92 3.15 15.82
C THR A 27 -5.65 4.27 15.07
N THR A 28 -4.92 5.29 14.61
CA THR A 28 -5.52 6.43 13.92
C THR A 28 -6.10 6.04 12.56
N ILE A 29 -5.36 5.30 11.75
CA ILE A 29 -5.83 4.86 10.43
C ILE A 29 -7.05 3.95 10.59
N THR A 30 -6.92 2.91 11.39
CA THR A 30 -7.98 1.89 11.54
C THR A 30 -9.20 2.42 12.28
N ASN A 31 -9.09 3.41 13.18
CA ASN A 31 -10.26 4.05 13.78
C ASN A 31 -11.09 4.85 12.77
N ASN A 32 -10.47 5.40 11.73
CA ASN A 32 -11.13 6.29 10.78
C ASN A 32 -11.58 5.58 9.49
N ALA A 33 -10.83 4.57 9.03
CA ALA A 33 -11.03 3.97 7.71
C ALA A 33 -10.40 2.57 7.60
N VAL A 34 -9.98 2.22 6.39
CA VAL A 34 -9.20 1.03 6.02
C VAL A 34 -7.77 1.48 5.73
N ASP A 35 -6.78 0.71 6.18
CA ASP A 35 -5.42 0.87 5.67
C ASP A 35 -5.24 0.10 4.36
N VAL A 36 -4.47 0.69 3.44
CA VAL A 36 -4.14 0.10 2.14
C VAL A 36 -2.64 -0.14 2.12
N LEU A 37 -2.27 -1.41 2.10
CA LEU A 37 -0.88 -1.85 2.08
C LEU A 37 -0.49 -2.34 0.70
N VAL A 38 0.76 -2.12 0.30
CA VAL A 38 1.35 -2.68 -0.94
C VAL A 38 2.41 -3.72 -0.62
N ASP A 39 2.36 -4.88 -1.27
CA ASP A 39 3.34 -5.97 -1.18
C ASP A 39 4.59 -5.64 -2.00
N THR A 40 5.73 -5.59 -1.34
CA THR A 40 7.08 -5.37 -1.88
C THR A 40 7.96 -6.62 -1.74
N SER A 41 7.37 -7.81 -1.52
CA SER A 41 8.13 -9.08 -1.41
C SER A 41 8.72 -9.55 -2.74
N SER A 42 8.10 -9.11 -3.84
CA SER A 42 8.63 -9.33 -5.17
C SER A 42 9.80 -8.39 -5.45
N ALA A 43 10.90 -8.92 -5.97
CA ALA A 43 12.02 -8.10 -6.47
C ALA A 43 11.60 -7.15 -7.63
N ASP A 44 10.42 -7.38 -8.22
CA ASP A 44 9.85 -6.54 -9.25
C ASP A 44 8.94 -5.45 -8.69
N VAL A 45 8.77 -5.33 -7.37
CA VAL A 45 7.97 -4.28 -6.72
C VAL A 45 8.80 -3.62 -5.64
N SER A 46 9.08 -2.33 -5.82
CA SER A 46 9.75 -1.49 -4.83
C SER A 46 8.96 -0.22 -4.58
N VAL A 47 9.42 0.59 -3.64
CA VAL A 47 8.83 1.89 -3.34
C VAL A 47 9.89 2.99 -3.33
N LYS A 48 9.47 4.20 -3.71
CA LYS A 48 10.26 5.42 -3.60
C LYS A 48 9.57 6.43 -2.71
N GLY A 49 10.36 7.20 -1.97
CA GLY A 49 9.87 8.37 -1.28
C GLY A 49 9.53 9.51 -2.24
N PRO A 50 8.97 10.62 -1.74
CA PRO A 50 8.40 11.69 -2.56
C PRO A 50 9.43 12.52 -3.34
N ASN A 51 10.72 12.30 -3.12
CA ASN A 51 11.81 12.94 -3.87
C ASN A 51 12.49 11.97 -4.86
N ASP A 52 11.79 10.93 -5.31
CA ASP A 52 12.30 9.83 -6.14
C ASP A 52 13.49 9.07 -5.53
N THR A 53 13.68 9.20 -4.22
CA THR A 53 14.72 8.47 -3.49
C THR A 53 14.26 7.05 -3.26
N SER A 54 15.08 6.07 -3.63
CA SER A 54 14.86 4.67 -3.24
C SER A 54 14.89 4.57 -1.72
N VAL A 55 13.92 3.85 -1.17
CA VAL A 55 13.77 3.61 0.28
C VAL A 55 13.67 2.10 0.49
N ASP A 56 14.23 1.62 1.59
CA ASP A 56 14.05 0.22 1.98
C ASP A 56 12.62 0.05 2.52
N ALA A 57 11.78 -0.72 1.82
CA ALA A 57 10.41 -0.96 2.24
C ALA A 57 10.31 -1.54 3.66
N ASN A 58 11.32 -2.30 4.10
CA ASN A 58 11.33 -2.93 5.43
C ASN A 58 11.55 -1.92 6.57
N THR A 59 11.94 -0.68 6.26
CA THR A 59 12.10 0.38 7.27
C THR A 59 10.87 1.27 7.41
N LEU A 60 9.89 1.13 6.49
CA LEU A 60 8.68 1.95 6.44
C LEU A 60 7.52 1.34 7.23
N PHE A 61 6.59 2.19 7.66
CA PHE A 61 5.38 1.76 8.36
C PHE A 61 4.47 0.88 7.46
N PRO A 62 3.86 -0.18 8.02
CA PRO A 62 4.14 -0.73 9.36
C PRO A 62 5.54 -1.34 9.37
N ALA A 63 6.44 -0.82 10.22
CA ALA A 63 7.79 -1.37 10.33
C ALA A 63 7.68 -2.66 11.13
N ASN A 64 7.18 -3.72 10.49
CA ASN A 64 6.90 -5.01 11.11
C ASN A 64 7.91 -6.09 10.68
N PRO A 65 9.03 -6.26 11.40
CA PRO A 65 9.97 -7.39 11.28
C PRO A 65 9.49 -8.74 11.89
N GLY A 66 8.18 -8.94 12.09
CA GLY A 66 7.60 -10.00 12.92
C GLY A 66 7.68 -11.48 12.49
N ALA A 67 8.26 -11.84 11.33
CA ALA A 67 8.49 -13.25 11.00
C ALA A 67 9.69 -13.39 10.04
N SER A 68 10.85 -13.95 10.38
CA SER A 68 11.31 -14.74 11.52
C SER A 68 12.68 -14.22 11.97
N ASN A 69 12.74 -13.14 12.75
CA ASN A 69 13.96 -12.69 13.46
C ASN A 69 13.63 -11.80 14.68
N GLY A 70 12.66 -12.21 15.51
CA GLY A 70 12.63 -11.86 16.94
C GLY A 70 12.37 -10.40 17.34
N ALA A 71 11.72 -9.59 16.51
CA ALA A 71 11.13 -8.33 16.94
C ALA A 71 9.61 -8.39 16.79
N ASP A 72 8.90 -7.99 17.84
CA ASP A 72 7.45 -7.83 17.89
C ASP A 72 7.03 -6.76 16.87
N PRO A 73 5.91 -6.91 16.13
CA PRO A 73 5.32 -5.80 15.40
C PRO A 73 5.21 -4.56 16.29
N GLY A 74 5.64 -3.43 15.72
CA GLY A 74 5.41 -2.06 16.16
C GLY A 74 3.99 -1.66 16.53
N THR A 75 3.03 -2.57 16.32
CA THR A 75 1.61 -2.35 16.49
C THR A 75 1.00 -3.51 17.28
N GLU A 76 0.52 -3.32 18.51
CA GLU A 76 -0.14 -4.41 19.25
C GLU A 76 -1.37 -4.92 18.46
N GLY A 77 -1.27 -6.07 17.79
CA GLY A 77 -2.41 -6.81 17.23
C GLY A 77 -2.91 -6.38 15.85
N THR A 78 -2.68 -5.13 15.42
CA THR A 78 -3.34 -4.57 14.22
C THR A 78 -2.78 -5.16 12.93
N TYR A 79 -1.46 -5.30 12.83
CA TYR A 79 -0.77 -5.81 11.63
C TYR A 79 -0.07 -7.16 11.87
N ASP A 80 -0.35 -7.85 12.99
CA ASP A 80 0.26 -9.14 13.37
C ASP A 80 0.10 -10.24 12.31
N ASN A 81 -0.93 -10.14 11.45
CA ASN A 81 -1.21 -11.11 10.41
C ASN A 81 -0.70 -10.70 9.02
N VAL A 82 -0.01 -9.56 8.92
CA VAL A 82 0.57 -9.04 7.68
C VAL A 82 2.05 -9.43 7.62
N SER A 83 2.55 -9.82 6.43
CA SER A 83 3.97 -10.17 6.26
C SER A 83 4.87 -8.92 6.30
N HIS A 84 6.19 -9.12 6.40
CA HIS A 84 7.15 -8.03 6.62
C HIS A 84 7.45 -7.19 5.37
N GLU A 85 6.85 -7.53 4.23
CA GLU A 85 7.07 -6.87 2.95
C GLU A 85 5.90 -5.96 2.55
N TYR A 86 5.08 -5.52 3.49
CA TYR A 86 3.97 -4.61 3.21
C TYR A 86 4.28 -3.19 3.66
N VAL A 87 3.97 -2.21 2.82
CA VAL A 87 4.09 -0.78 3.12
C VAL A 87 2.73 -0.11 3.09
N SER A 88 2.37 0.66 4.12
CA SER A 88 1.11 1.43 4.12
C SER A 88 1.19 2.63 3.20
N LEU A 89 0.28 2.69 2.23
CA LEU A 89 0.08 3.84 1.33
C LEU A 89 -0.69 4.99 2.00
N VAL A 90 -1.34 4.71 3.13
CA VAL A 90 -2.05 5.74 3.90
C VAL A 90 -1.08 6.46 4.83
N ALA A 91 -0.16 5.71 5.45
CA ALA A 91 0.85 6.25 6.34
C ALA A 91 2.03 6.87 5.59
N ASN A 92 2.42 6.34 4.42
CA ASN A 92 3.60 6.81 3.70
C ASN A 92 3.25 7.46 2.36
N ASP A 93 3.85 8.60 2.09
CA ASP A 93 3.87 9.24 0.77
C ASP A 93 4.90 8.53 -0.11
N VAL A 94 4.48 7.46 -0.77
CA VAL A 94 5.35 6.61 -1.60
C VAL A 94 4.84 6.49 -3.02
N THR A 95 5.78 6.28 -3.93
CA THR A 95 5.51 5.83 -5.30
C THR A 95 5.83 4.35 -5.41
N ILE A 96 4.86 3.55 -5.88
CA ILE A 96 5.07 2.14 -6.19
C ILE A 96 5.83 2.05 -7.51
N VAL A 97 6.94 1.30 -7.52
CA VAL A 97 7.81 1.15 -8.68
C VAL A 97 7.86 -0.31 -9.08
N PHE A 98 7.53 -0.59 -10.35
CA PHE A 98 7.57 -1.93 -10.89
C PHE A 98 8.84 -2.15 -11.74
N GLY A 99 9.60 -3.19 -11.42
CA GLY A 99 10.81 -3.63 -12.13
C GLY A 99 12.01 -2.71 -11.98
N GLU A 100 12.20 -2.08 -10.82
CA GLU A 100 13.34 -1.18 -10.58
C GLU A 100 14.69 -1.89 -10.76
N GLU A 101 14.86 -3.08 -10.19
CA GLU A 101 16.13 -3.80 -10.20
C GLU A 101 16.36 -4.56 -11.53
N ASN A 102 15.39 -5.41 -11.90
CA ASN A 102 15.56 -6.37 -13.00
C ASN A 102 14.89 -5.92 -14.31
N GLY A 103 14.13 -4.82 -14.28
CA GLY A 103 13.26 -4.42 -15.39
C GLY A 103 12.06 -5.36 -15.55
N LEU A 104 11.06 -4.91 -16.29
CA LEU A 104 9.92 -5.75 -16.66
C LEU A 104 9.96 -6.13 -18.15
N PRO A 105 9.41 -7.28 -18.54
CA PRO A 105 9.23 -7.62 -19.94
C PRO A 105 8.46 -6.51 -20.68
N PRO A 106 8.91 -6.02 -21.84
CA PRO A 106 8.22 -4.94 -22.55
C PRO A 106 6.92 -5.43 -23.19
N ASN A 107 5.95 -4.52 -23.36
CA ASN A 107 4.68 -4.78 -24.05
C ASN A 107 3.93 -6.01 -23.50
N SER A 108 3.92 -6.14 -22.18
CA SER A 108 3.39 -7.30 -21.46
C SER A 108 2.39 -6.87 -20.40
N THR A 109 1.59 -7.83 -19.94
CA THR A 109 0.73 -7.65 -18.76
C THR A 109 1.23 -8.61 -17.69
N LEU A 110 1.61 -8.06 -16.53
CA LEU A 110 2.07 -8.85 -15.39
C LEU A 110 0.99 -8.87 -14.33
N GLY A 111 0.79 -10.03 -13.72
CA GLY A 111 -0.13 -10.22 -12.60
C GLY A 111 0.65 -10.37 -11.30
N TYR A 112 0.23 -9.63 -10.28
CA TYR A 112 0.74 -9.73 -8.92
C TYR A 112 -0.39 -10.25 -8.03
N ASN A 113 -0.14 -11.38 -7.38
CA ASN A 113 -1.12 -11.97 -6.49
C ASN A 113 -1.00 -11.31 -5.12
N GLY A 114 -2.12 -10.83 -4.57
CA GLY A 114 -2.13 -10.15 -3.28
C GLY A 114 -1.28 -8.88 -3.22
N LEU A 115 -1.14 -8.15 -4.32
CA LEU A 115 -0.34 -6.91 -4.34
C LEU A 115 -0.84 -5.89 -3.30
N PHE A 116 -2.14 -5.84 -3.08
CA PHE A 116 -2.74 -4.95 -2.09
C PHE A 116 -3.34 -5.77 -0.96
N GLU A 117 -3.00 -5.44 0.28
CA GLU A 117 -3.64 -5.95 1.49
C GLU A 117 -4.43 -4.81 2.14
N PHE A 118 -5.63 -5.12 2.63
CA PHE A 118 -6.52 -4.14 3.24
C PHE A 118 -6.76 -4.50 4.69
N ILE A 119 -6.48 -3.56 5.60
CA ILE A 119 -6.68 -3.74 7.04
C ILE A 119 -7.82 -2.82 7.49
N PRO A 120 -9.05 -3.34 7.65
CA PRO A 120 -10.18 -2.54 8.08
C PRO A 120 -10.14 -2.22 9.57
N ASN A 121 -10.97 -1.25 9.96
CA ASN A 121 -11.34 -1.02 11.36
C ASN A 121 -11.78 -2.34 12.04
N SER A 122 -11.16 -2.67 13.17
CA SER A 122 -11.43 -3.87 13.95
C SER A 122 -12.78 -3.85 14.70
N ASP A 123 -13.40 -2.68 14.89
CA ASP A 123 -14.51 -2.48 15.82
C ASP A 123 -15.89 -2.25 15.17
N ASN A 124 -16.03 -2.22 13.84
CA ASN A 124 -17.32 -1.93 13.21
C ASN A 124 -17.71 -2.92 12.11
N SER A 125 -18.99 -3.33 12.11
CA SER A 125 -19.68 -3.98 10.99
C SER A 125 -19.79 -3.09 9.73
N ALA A 126 -19.02 -2.00 9.66
CA ALA A 126 -18.99 -1.07 8.54
C ALA A 126 -18.20 -1.72 7.40
N THR A 127 -18.76 -1.63 6.20
CA THR A 127 -18.03 -1.95 4.97
C THR A 127 -17.46 -0.65 4.42
N PHE A 128 -16.24 -0.70 3.91
CA PHE A 128 -15.60 0.43 3.24
C PHE A 128 -15.28 0.05 1.80
N ASP A 129 -15.47 0.99 0.88
CA ASP A 129 -15.08 0.86 -0.51
C ASP A 129 -13.75 1.59 -0.71
N VAL A 130 -12.73 0.84 -1.13
CA VAL A 130 -11.46 1.38 -1.62
C VAL A 130 -11.52 1.42 -3.13
N THR A 131 -11.45 2.62 -3.69
CA THR A 131 -11.49 2.86 -5.13
C THR A 131 -10.10 3.21 -5.63
N PHE A 132 -9.62 2.46 -6.62
CA PHE A 132 -8.38 2.71 -7.36
C PHE A 132 -8.73 3.36 -8.69
N GLY A 133 -8.24 4.57 -8.87
CA GLY A 133 -8.33 5.39 -10.05
C GLY A 133 -9.65 6.12 -10.26
N GLY A 134 -10.11 6.15 -11.51
CA GLY A 134 -11.29 6.89 -11.95
C GLY A 134 -10.99 8.28 -12.52
N SER A 135 -10.27 9.15 -11.80
CA SER A 135 -9.79 10.42 -12.36
C SER A 135 -8.35 10.33 -12.87
N ASN A 136 -7.45 9.70 -12.10
CA ASN A 136 -6.08 9.37 -12.49
C ASN A 136 -5.80 7.86 -12.32
N GLY A 137 -4.93 7.30 -13.17
CA GLY A 137 -4.49 5.90 -13.11
C GLY A 137 -5.12 5.00 -14.18
N GLY A 138 -4.55 3.80 -14.35
CA GLY A 138 -4.99 2.83 -15.36
C GLY A 138 -4.02 2.67 -16.53
N ASP A 139 -2.94 3.44 -16.56
CA ASP A 139 -1.90 3.40 -17.60
C ASP A 139 -0.80 2.37 -17.28
N VAL A 140 -0.42 2.27 -16.00
CA VAL A 140 0.52 1.27 -15.47
C VAL A 140 -0.26 0.22 -14.69
N LEU A 141 -0.87 0.56 -13.56
CA LEU A 141 -1.77 -0.31 -12.81
C LEU A 141 -3.12 -0.39 -13.51
N THR A 142 -3.31 -1.40 -14.34
CA THR A 142 -4.51 -1.55 -15.18
C THR A 142 -5.69 -2.19 -14.46
N LYS A 143 -5.43 -3.06 -13.49
CA LYS A 143 -6.48 -3.75 -12.74
C LYS A 143 -6.16 -3.94 -11.26
N VAL A 144 -7.21 -3.90 -10.45
CA VAL A 144 -7.24 -4.38 -9.06
C VAL A 144 -8.48 -5.25 -8.90
N ASP A 145 -8.32 -6.45 -8.32
CA ASP A 145 -9.40 -7.44 -8.16
C ASP A 145 -10.18 -7.69 -9.47
N GLU A 146 -9.44 -7.84 -10.58
CA GLU A 146 -9.96 -8.01 -11.95
C GLU A 146 -10.80 -6.85 -12.52
N LYS A 147 -11.02 -5.78 -11.76
CA LYS A 147 -11.71 -4.56 -12.17
C LYS A 147 -10.73 -3.55 -12.76
N SER A 148 -11.18 -2.76 -13.74
CA SER A 148 -10.36 -1.78 -14.45
C SER A 148 -10.11 -0.54 -13.60
N VAL A 149 -8.84 -0.14 -13.42
CA VAL A 149 -8.47 1.08 -12.66
C VAL A 149 -8.86 2.35 -13.41
N SER A 150 -8.81 2.34 -14.74
CA SER A 150 -9.29 3.45 -15.58
C SER A 150 -10.77 3.80 -15.34
N ASP A 151 -11.55 2.85 -14.83
CA ASP A 151 -12.98 3.01 -14.60
C ASP A 151 -13.30 3.25 -13.11
N GLY A 152 -12.28 3.35 -12.25
CA GLY A 152 -12.44 3.39 -10.79
C GLY A 152 -12.70 2.00 -10.22
N ALA A 153 -11.66 1.16 -10.13
CA ALA A 153 -11.78 -0.19 -9.59
C ALA A 153 -12.12 -0.15 -8.09
N VAL A 154 -13.29 -0.66 -7.71
CA VAL A 154 -13.76 -0.67 -6.32
C VAL A 154 -13.54 -2.03 -5.67
N VAL A 155 -12.92 -2.05 -4.49
CA VAL A 155 -12.79 -3.20 -3.61
C VAL A 155 -13.54 -2.92 -2.30
N SER A 156 -14.55 -3.71 -2.01
CA SER A 156 -15.35 -3.57 -0.78
C SER A 156 -14.74 -4.41 0.35
N ILE A 157 -14.41 -3.76 1.46
CA ILE A 157 -13.67 -4.30 2.58
C ILE A 157 -14.58 -4.34 3.81
N SER A 158 -14.88 -5.54 4.27
CA SER A 158 -15.60 -5.81 5.53
C SER A 158 -14.77 -6.60 6.54
N SER A 159 -13.61 -7.08 6.12
CA SER A 159 -12.63 -7.85 6.90
C SER A 159 -11.29 -7.77 6.19
N SER A 160 -10.18 -8.08 6.89
CA SER A 160 -8.86 -8.13 6.26
C SER A 160 -8.87 -9.04 5.04
N THR A 161 -8.31 -8.57 3.94
CA THR A 161 -8.32 -9.25 2.65
C THR A 161 -7.24 -8.73 1.74
N SER A 162 -6.80 -9.55 0.78
CA SER A 162 -5.89 -9.16 -0.27
C SER A 162 -6.60 -9.06 -1.61
N SER A 163 -6.05 -8.21 -2.50
CA SER A 163 -6.46 -8.13 -3.90
C SER A 163 -5.29 -8.30 -4.84
N ASN A 164 -5.53 -9.06 -5.90
CA ASN A 164 -4.59 -9.20 -7.01
C ASN A 164 -4.58 -7.92 -7.85
N ALA A 165 -3.46 -7.66 -8.50
CA ALA A 165 -3.29 -6.52 -9.38
C ALA A 165 -2.70 -6.94 -10.73
N LYS A 166 -2.94 -6.12 -11.76
CA LYS A 166 -2.27 -6.27 -13.06
C LYS A 166 -1.66 -4.97 -13.50
N VAL A 167 -0.41 -5.03 -13.93
CA VAL A 167 0.28 -3.89 -14.55
C VAL A 167 0.52 -4.14 -16.03
N ALA A 168 0.41 -3.08 -16.83
CA ALA A 168 0.81 -3.08 -18.22
C ALA A 168 2.18 -2.40 -18.37
N THR A 169 3.04 -3.04 -19.14
CA THR A 169 4.37 -2.53 -19.46
C THR A 169 4.43 -2.13 -20.92
N GLU A 170 5.27 -1.15 -21.22
CA GLU A 170 5.58 -0.75 -22.59
C GLU A 170 7.08 -0.82 -22.84
N THR A 171 7.48 -0.48 -24.06
CA THR A 171 8.88 -0.43 -24.48
C THR A 171 9.70 0.67 -23.78
N SER A 172 9.02 1.67 -23.20
CA SER A 172 9.62 2.73 -22.38
C SER A 172 8.96 2.75 -21.00
N GLY A 173 9.71 3.18 -19.98
CA GLY A 173 9.16 3.38 -18.64
C GLY A 173 7.98 4.35 -18.67
N LYS A 174 7.02 4.11 -17.78
CA LYS A 174 5.86 4.96 -17.56
C LYS A 174 5.77 5.33 -16.09
N ASN A 175 5.31 6.56 -15.86
CA ASN A 175 4.88 7.02 -14.55
C ASN A 175 3.40 7.37 -14.71
N GLU A 176 2.62 7.06 -13.68
CA GLU A 176 1.23 7.48 -13.61
C GLU A 176 0.95 8.07 -12.23
N ASP A 177 0.05 9.04 -12.19
CA ASP A 177 -0.60 9.42 -10.95
C ASP A 177 -1.73 8.41 -10.70
N LEU A 178 -1.80 7.87 -9.49
CA LEU A 178 -2.84 6.92 -9.09
C LEU A 178 -3.69 7.54 -7.97
N ASP A 179 -4.98 7.72 -8.26
CA ASP A 179 -5.91 8.12 -7.21
C ASP A 179 -6.33 6.90 -6.40
N ILE A 180 -6.25 6.97 -5.08
CA ILE A 180 -6.85 5.98 -4.18
C ILE A 180 -7.77 6.72 -3.22
N SER A 181 -9.04 6.32 -3.17
CA SER A 181 -10.03 6.92 -2.28
C SER A 181 -10.74 5.87 -1.45
N ILE A 182 -10.94 6.17 -0.17
CA ILE A 182 -11.64 5.29 0.77
C ILE A 182 -12.94 5.97 1.20
N SER A 183 -14.04 5.25 1.15
CA SER A 183 -15.36 5.74 1.56
C SER A 183 -16.14 4.66 2.28
N SER A 184 -17.04 5.03 3.21
CA SER A 184 -17.93 4.06 3.82
C SER A 184 -18.96 3.58 2.79
N SER A 185 -19.09 2.27 2.62
CA SER A 185 -20.12 1.67 1.78
C SER A 185 -21.49 1.91 2.45
N ASN A 186 -22.48 2.39 1.69
CA ASN A 186 -23.86 2.55 2.17
C ASN A 186 -24.62 1.22 2.19
#